data_AF-A0A842VXC0-F1
#
_entry.id   AF-A0A842VXC0-F1
#
_cell.length_a   1.000
_cell.length_b   1.000
_cell.length_c   1.000
_cell.angle_alpha   90.00
_cell.angle_beta   90.00
_cell.angle_gamma   90.00
#
_symmetry.space_group_name_H-M   'P 1'
#
loop_
_entity.id
_entity.type
_entity.pdbx_description
1 polymer ?
#
loop_
_entity_poly.entity_id
_entity_poly.type
_entity_poly.pdbx_seq_one_letter_code
_entity_poly.pdbx_strand_id
1 'polypeptide(L)'
;MKNNIFSDYKYNKIIGKYYIEGLIKTITPIKIGNGEENNSDDDLIRDWDNIPFIPGTTIAGILRHYVSNIIDENENTKNILNLFFGFDSIKLSKLGNMKNSEDQEISTKSMAVFYDAFPIIKETQNITNHITIRDNVKIDNETGIAVDNSKFDYEILEPPCTFKLRIEITIRDIINHLSLFLENNQNTVTNNENIHIKYIEDFIFLILEGFQNNKIRVGSKTTRGFGKVSLEDLKIHRFRVYDNKEDSDVTNTIEKMINFQWDTNNDSKYRIKVEKLHHNVIPLKKKRDIMIEAEFIVPYSILIRSLNPNPNEEDYQHLSYKYNEQGIEESRAIISGTSWSGALKASIENIGDEIGKKDYIYNKVKKIFGYNDGARTYKSRISINESIIFSNNKMLEYTRNKIDRFTSGTIDGALFTEKPSFEGRVKLEISFLSTVEDYEIGLIILGLMDLTNGIQPIGGANSIGRGILKGKNLIISFWDLENRQKRKEIKIEDFYNMPLEDGTNWSELTPYIKNLANELNKNTF
;
A
#
# COMPACT_ATOMS: atom_id res chain seq x y z
N MET A 1 -31.58 43.08 8.35
CA MET A 1 -30.25 43.46 7.82
C MET A 1 -29.57 42.19 7.31
N LYS A 2 -29.65 41.94 6.00
CA LYS A 2 -28.85 40.92 5.33
C LYS A 2 -27.43 41.47 5.26
N ASN A 3 -26.61 41.24 6.28
CA ASN A 3 -25.18 41.48 6.15
C ASN A 3 -24.68 40.51 5.09
N ASN A 4 -24.16 41.07 4.01
CA ASN A 4 -23.45 40.35 2.98
C ASN A 4 -22.27 39.66 3.66
N ILE A 5 -22.45 38.38 4.03
CA ILE A 5 -21.36 37.50 4.48
C ILE A 5 -20.19 37.56 3.48
N PHE A 6 -20.49 37.92 2.21
CA PHE A 6 -19.54 38.04 1.13
C PHE A 6 -18.76 39.36 1.00
N SER A 7 -19.16 40.46 1.64
CA SER A 7 -18.42 41.73 1.53
C SER A 7 -17.14 41.77 2.39
N ASP A 8 -17.04 40.91 3.40
CA ASP A 8 -15.87 40.80 4.29
C ASP A 8 -14.79 39.84 3.76
N TYR A 9 -15.04 39.07 2.69
CA TYR A 9 -14.06 38.15 2.08
C TYR A 9 -12.93 38.84 1.29
N LYS A 10 -12.80 40.16 1.40
CA LYS A 10 -11.73 40.91 0.72
C LYS A 10 -10.33 40.56 1.25
N TYR A 11 -10.20 39.89 2.40
CA TYR A 11 -8.92 39.51 3.00
C TYR A 11 -8.89 38.08 3.55
N ASN A 12 -8.53 37.12 2.71
CA ASN A 12 -8.26 35.73 3.11
C ASN A 12 -6.89 35.59 3.82
N LYS A 13 -6.80 36.14 5.04
CA LYS A 13 -5.57 36.25 5.83
C LYS A 13 -5.02 34.86 6.21
N ILE A 14 -3.69 34.73 6.18
CA ILE A 14 -2.99 33.54 6.69
C ILE A 14 -2.89 33.70 8.21
N ILE A 15 -3.43 32.74 8.95
CA ILE A 15 -3.43 32.72 10.43
C ILE A 15 -2.50 31.64 10.99
N GLY A 16 -2.00 30.74 10.14
CA GLY A 16 -0.98 29.78 10.54
C GLY A 16 -0.36 29.03 9.36
N LYS A 17 0.81 28.45 9.61
CA LYS A 17 1.50 27.58 8.66
C LYS A 17 2.18 26.41 9.35
N TYR A 18 2.21 25.29 8.64
CA TYR A 18 2.99 24.11 8.99
C TYR A 18 3.94 23.80 7.85
N TYR A 19 5.21 23.59 8.17
CA TYR A 19 6.21 23.08 7.24
C TYR A 19 6.70 21.74 7.75
N ILE A 20 6.43 20.69 6.98
CA ILE A 20 6.76 19.31 7.30
C ILE A 20 7.85 18.85 6.33
N GLU A 21 8.95 18.37 6.88
CA GLU A 21 10.07 17.80 6.13
C GLU A 21 10.37 16.41 6.68
N GLY A 22 10.70 15.45 5.81
CA GLY A 22 11.23 14.16 6.24
C GLY A 22 11.83 13.38 5.06
N LEU A 23 12.37 12.20 5.36
CA LEU A 23 12.99 11.32 4.38
C LEU A 23 12.12 10.08 4.17
N ILE A 24 11.58 9.94 2.97
CA ILE A 24 10.86 8.74 2.55
C ILE A 24 11.91 7.71 2.13
N LYS A 25 12.00 6.58 2.82
CA LYS A 25 12.89 5.48 2.47
C LYS A 25 12.07 4.30 1.94
N THR A 26 12.42 3.79 0.76
CA THR A 26 11.72 2.64 0.18
C THR A 26 12.12 1.35 0.89
N ILE A 27 11.12 0.57 1.29
CA ILE A 27 11.27 -0.74 1.94
C ILE A 27 11.01 -1.86 0.92
N THR A 28 10.06 -1.64 0.01
CA THR A 28 9.78 -2.51 -1.13
C THR A 28 9.90 -1.72 -2.43
N PRO A 29 9.97 -2.39 -3.60
CA PRO A 29 10.10 -1.70 -4.87
C PRO A 29 8.99 -0.68 -5.08
N ILE A 30 9.35 0.45 -5.68
CA ILE A 30 8.38 1.45 -6.10
C ILE A 30 8.25 1.42 -7.62
N LYS A 31 7.02 1.60 -8.09
CA LYS A 31 6.70 1.76 -9.51
C LYS A 31 5.82 2.98 -9.69
N ILE A 32 6.36 4.04 -10.28
CA ILE A 32 5.62 5.26 -10.60
C ILE A 32 5.69 5.45 -12.10
N GLY A 33 4.61 5.10 -12.79
CA GLY A 33 4.55 5.17 -14.24
C GLY A 33 4.55 6.62 -14.74
N ASN A 34 5.28 6.92 -15.81
CA ASN A 34 5.13 8.15 -16.60
C ASN A 34 4.01 8.07 -17.65
N GLY A 35 3.50 6.86 -17.94
CA GLY A 35 2.55 6.62 -19.02
C GLY A 35 3.20 6.60 -20.41
N GLU A 36 4.52 6.41 -20.47
CA GLU A 36 5.30 6.26 -21.70
C GLU A 36 5.85 4.82 -21.81
N GLU A 37 6.17 4.39 -23.04
CA GLU A 37 6.65 3.05 -23.40
C GLU A 37 8.00 3.16 -24.14
N ASN A 38 9.06 3.63 -23.47
CA ASN A 38 10.38 3.83 -24.10
C ASN A 38 11.36 2.66 -23.81
N ASN A 39 11.43 2.18 -22.55
CA ASN A 39 12.32 1.12 -22.09
C ASN A 39 11.60 -0.19 -21.77
N SER A 40 10.32 -0.12 -21.44
CA SER A 40 9.41 -1.22 -21.10
C SER A 40 7.96 -0.84 -21.47
N ASP A 41 7.01 -1.74 -21.27
CA ASP A 41 5.59 -1.44 -21.44
C ASP A 41 5.05 -0.40 -20.41
N ASP A 42 5.79 -0.11 -19.32
CA ASP A 42 5.42 0.93 -18.34
C ASP A 42 6.64 1.45 -17.57
N ASP A 43 7.16 2.60 -18.00
CA ASP A 43 8.42 3.18 -17.53
C ASP A 43 8.30 4.05 -16.27
N LEU A 44 9.40 4.17 -15.53
CA LEU A 44 9.48 5.07 -14.39
C LEU A 44 9.42 6.55 -14.83
N ILE A 45 8.69 7.36 -14.04
CA ILE A 45 8.77 8.81 -14.17
C ILE A 45 10.15 9.34 -13.76
N ARG A 46 10.68 10.24 -14.58
CA ARG A 46 12.01 10.82 -14.46
C ARG A 46 11.98 12.33 -14.66
N ASP A 47 12.94 13.02 -14.07
CA ASP A 47 13.14 14.45 -14.29
C ASP A 47 13.94 14.72 -15.57
N TRP A 48 14.32 15.99 -15.79
CA TRP A 48 15.08 16.43 -16.95
C TRP A 48 16.50 15.86 -17.02
N ASP A 49 17.04 15.35 -15.90
CA ASP A 49 18.35 14.69 -15.81
C ASP A 49 18.22 13.15 -15.88
N ASN A 50 17.04 12.65 -16.27
CA ASN A 50 16.72 11.23 -16.37
C ASN A 50 16.74 10.49 -15.01
N ILE A 51 16.53 11.23 -13.92
CA ILE A 51 16.56 10.69 -12.55
C ILE A 51 15.12 10.42 -12.08
N PRO A 52 14.82 9.20 -11.55
CA PRO A 52 13.50 8.92 -11.01
C PRO A 52 13.15 9.76 -9.78
N PHE A 53 11.93 10.28 -9.71
CA PHE A 53 11.43 11.07 -8.58
C PHE A 53 9.97 10.72 -8.26
N ILE A 54 9.46 11.20 -7.12
CA ILE A 54 8.05 11.03 -6.73
C ILE A 54 7.33 12.37 -6.91
N PRO A 55 6.37 12.49 -7.85
CA PRO A 55 5.64 13.74 -8.04
C PRO A 55 4.83 14.15 -6.81
N GLY A 56 4.74 15.46 -6.55
CA GLY A 56 3.94 16.04 -5.49
C GLY A 56 2.45 15.70 -5.66
N THR A 57 1.97 15.59 -6.89
CA THR A 57 0.61 15.14 -7.22
C THR A 57 0.38 13.67 -6.84
N THR A 58 1.38 12.81 -7.05
CA THR A 58 1.35 11.42 -6.60
C THR A 58 1.29 11.35 -5.07
N ILE A 59 2.12 12.10 -4.37
CA ILE A 59 2.10 12.19 -2.89
C ILE A 59 0.73 12.66 -2.40
N ALA A 60 0.21 13.77 -2.95
CA ALA A 60 -1.10 14.31 -2.60
C ALA A 60 -2.22 13.26 -2.79
N GLY A 61 -2.22 12.57 -3.94
CA GLY A 61 -3.22 11.55 -4.26
C GLY A 61 -3.15 10.35 -3.32
N ILE A 62 -1.95 9.85 -3.02
CA ILE A 62 -1.74 8.74 -2.08
C ILE A 62 -2.25 9.11 -0.69
N LEU A 63 -1.88 10.28 -0.19
CA LEU A 63 -2.25 10.73 1.15
C LEU A 63 -3.75 10.97 1.26
N ARG A 64 -4.36 11.60 0.24
CA ARG A 64 -5.82 11.77 0.18
C ARG A 64 -6.54 10.42 0.20
N HIS A 65 -6.08 9.46 -0.61
CA HIS A 65 -6.66 8.12 -0.66
C HIS A 65 -6.46 7.36 0.67
N TYR A 66 -5.28 7.43 1.29
CA TYR A 66 -5.01 6.79 2.57
C TYR A 66 -5.97 7.31 3.65
N VAL A 67 -6.04 8.62 3.82
CA VAL A 67 -6.89 9.26 4.83
C VAL A 67 -8.38 8.98 4.54
N SER A 68 -8.83 9.09 3.29
CA SER A 68 -10.22 8.78 2.91
C SER A 68 -10.65 7.33 3.23
N ASN A 69 -9.70 6.40 3.34
CA ASN A 69 -10.00 5.00 3.66
C ASN A 69 -10.09 4.73 5.16
N ILE A 70 -9.58 5.61 6.02
CA ILE A 70 -9.57 5.42 7.47
C ILE A 70 -10.59 6.30 8.20
N ILE A 71 -10.90 7.48 7.69
CA ILE A 71 -11.83 8.42 8.31
C ILE A 71 -13.29 8.02 8.06
N ASP A 72 -14.17 8.26 9.02
CA ASP A 72 -15.61 7.98 8.90
C ASP A 72 -16.26 8.76 7.74
N GLU A 73 -17.27 8.17 7.10
CA GLU A 73 -17.85 8.67 5.84
C GLU A 73 -19.00 9.68 6.01
N ASN A 74 -19.07 10.35 7.16
CA ASN A 74 -20.01 11.43 7.38
C ASN A 74 -19.65 12.70 6.57
N GLU A 75 -20.65 13.56 6.36
CA GLU A 75 -20.53 14.76 5.52
C GLU A 75 -19.48 15.74 6.03
N ASN A 76 -19.37 15.91 7.35
CA ASN A 76 -18.40 16.82 7.97
C ASN A 76 -16.96 16.40 7.67
N THR A 77 -16.64 15.12 7.88
CA THR A 77 -15.31 14.58 7.60
C THR A 77 -14.94 14.70 6.12
N LYS A 78 -15.90 14.44 5.21
CA LYS A 78 -15.71 14.61 3.76
C LYS A 78 -15.42 16.06 3.39
N ASN A 79 -16.14 17.01 3.98
CA ASN A 79 -15.94 18.43 3.73
C ASN A 79 -14.54 18.88 4.17
N ILE A 80 -14.06 18.46 5.34
CA ILE A 80 -12.73 18.84 5.81
C ILE A 80 -11.62 18.18 4.97
N LEU A 81 -11.79 16.90 4.59
CA LEU A 81 -10.87 16.23 3.66
C LEU A 81 -10.76 17.01 2.34
N ASN A 82 -11.89 17.43 1.78
CA ASN A 82 -11.94 18.22 0.54
C ASN A 82 -11.30 19.59 0.71
N LEU A 83 -11.49 20.25 1.85
CA LEU A 83 -10.84 21.52 2.18
C LEU A 83 -9.32 21.37 2.28
N PHE A 84 -8.83 20.30 2.92
CA PHE A 84 -7.40 20.04 3.06
C PHE A 84 -6.73 19.84 1.70
N PHE A 85 -7.28 18.98 0.85
CA PHE A 85 -6.71 18.61 -0.46
C PHE A 85 -7.18 19.45 -1.65
N GLY A 86 -8.14 20.35 -1.46
CA GLY A 86 -8.78 21.14 -2.51
C GLY A 86 -9.88 20.38 -3.28
N PHE A 87 -10.79 21.16 -3.89
CA PHE A 87 -11.85 20.68 -4.78
C PHE A 87 -12.29 21.76 -5.78
N ASP A 88 -12.79 21.32 -6.93
CA ASP A 88 -13.13 22.21 -8.06
C ASP A 88 -14.44 22.97 -7.87
N SER A 89 -15.49 22.35 -7.31
CA SER A 89 -16.71 23.06 -6.92
C SER A 89 -17.48 22.37 -5.78
N ILE A 90 -17.92 23.14 -4.80
CA ILE A 90 -18.97 22.75 -3.84
C ILE A 90 -20.12 23.71 -4.04
N LYS A 91 -21.31 23.13 -4.20
CA LYS A 91 -22.56 23.88 -4.14
C LYS A 91 -22.82 24.29 -2.70
N LEU A 92 -22.99 25.58 -2.46
CA LEU A 92 -23.30 26.13 -1.13
C LEU A 92 -24.51 25.45 -0.47
N SER A 93 -25.52 25.01 -1.25
CA SER A 93 -26.67 24.22 -0.74
C SER A 93 -26.31 22.84 -0.16
N LYS A 94 -25.13 22.30 -0.47
CA LYS A 94 -24.60 21.07 0.15
C LYS A 94 -23.81 21.36 1.43
N LEU A 95 -23.37 22.60 1.64
CA LEU A 95 -22.61 22.96 2.85
C LEU A 95 -23.53 23.41 4.00
N GLY A 96 -24.80 23.72 3.72
CA GLY A 96 -25.83 23.95 4.72
C GLY A 96 -27.21 23.80 4.07
N ASN A 97 -28.22 23.42 4.86
CA ASN A 97 -29.63 23.23 4.44
C ASN A 97 -30.31 24.51 3.88
N MET A 98 -29.68 25.26 2.98
CA MET A 98 -30.20 26.44 2.33
C MET A 98 -30.84 26.01 1.01
N LYS A 99 -32.15 25.71 1.05
CA LYS A 99 -32.92 25.30 -0.13
C LYS A 99 -33.30 26.44 -1.08
N ASN A 100 -33.04 27.72 -0.73
CA ASN A 100 -33.68 28.87 -1.38
C ASN A 100 -32.72 30.01 -1.78
N SER A 101 -31.55 29.72 -2.35
CA SER A 101 -30.70 30.71 -3.01
C SER A 101 -30.03 30.10 -4.24
N GLU A 102 -29.80 30.89 -5.29
CA GLU A 102 -29.01 30.49 -6.46
C GLU A 102 -27.73 29.78 -5.98
N ASP A 103 -27.54 28.53 -6.41
CA ASP A 103 -26.43 27.68 -6.01
C ASP A 103 -25.11 28.28 -6.51
N GLN A 104 -24.51 29.14 -5.69
CA GLN A 104 -23.15 29.61 -5.95
C GLN A 104 -22.18 28.44 -5.75
N GLU A 105 -21.40 28.16 -6.79
CA GLU A 105 -20.27 27.25 -6.70
C GLU A 105 -19.08 28.01 -6.13
N ILE A 106 -18.56 27.52 -5.00
CA ILE A 106 -17.29 27.99 -4.46
C ILE A 106 -16.24 26.97 -4.89
N SER A 107 -15.13 27.42 -5.47
CA SER A 107 -13.90 26.63 -5.62
C SER A 107 -12.93 27.01 -4.51
N THR A 108 -12.23 26.03 -3.93
CA THR A 108 -11.26 26.32 -2.87
C THR A 108 -9.89 25.75 -3.23
N LYS A 109 -8.87 26.60 -3.10
CA LYS A 109 -7.47 26.17 -3.21
C LYS A 109 -7.15 25.21 -2.07
N SER A 110 -6.42 24.13 -2.35
CA SER A 110 -5.91 23.23 -1.32
C SER A 110 -5.12 23.99 -0.25
N MET A 111 -5.31 23.58 1.01
CA MET A 111 -4.52 24.07 2.14
C MET A 111 -3.08 23.55 2.10
N ALA A 112 -2.88 22.38 1.51
CA ALA A 112 -1.61 21.68 1.46
C ALA A 112 -0.94 21.81 0.07
N VAL A 113 0.32 22.20 0.07
CA VAL A 113 1.21 22.14 -1.09
C VAL A 113 2.17 20.99 -0.87
N PHE A 114 2.14 20.02 -1.78
CA PHE A 114 3.04 18.87 -1.81
C PHE A 114 4.10 19.12 -2.86
N TYR A 115 5.37 19.14 -2.44
CA TYR A 115 6.49 19.33 -3.35
C TYR A 115 6.87 17.98 -3.98
N ASP A 116 7.43 18.04 -5.19
CA ASP A 116 8.07 16.89 -5.81
C ASP A 116 9.21 16.38 -4.90
N ALA A 117 9.21 15.08 -4.63
CA ALA A 117 10.22 14.45 -3.79
C ALA A 117 11.31 13.86 -4.68
N PHE A 118 12.41 14.58 -4.76
CA PHE A 118 13.63 14.16 -5.45
C PHE A 118 14.46 13.21 -4.59
N PRO A 119 15.20 12.28 -5.22
CA PRO A 119 16.05 11.34 -4.51
C PRO A 119 17.25 12.04 -3.87
N ILE A 120 17.71 11.50 -2.74
CA ILE A 120 18.96 11.90 -2.12
C ILE A 120 20.08 11.06 -2.73
N ILE A 121 20.81 11.67 -3.65
CA ILE A 121 21.95 11.07 -4.32
C ILE A 121 23.18 11.34 -3.44
N LYS A 122 23.74 10.28 -2.84
CA LYS A 122 25.07 10.35 -2.21
C LYS A 122 26.13 10.17 -3.30
N GLU A 123 27.29 10.81 -3.15
CA GLU A 123 28.38 10.83 -4.15
C GLU A 123 28.83 9.44 -4.66
N THR A 124 28.53 8.36 -3.92
CA THR A 124 28.86 6.96 -4.27
C THR A 124 27.66 6.10 -4.70
N GLN A 125 26.45 6.64 -4.79
CA GLN A 125 25.23 5.88 -5.10
C GLN A 125 24.46 6.54 -6.25
N ASN A 126 24.61 5.98 -7.45
CA ASN A 126 23.77 6.35 -8.58
C ASN A 126 22.43 5.61 -8.47
N ILE A 127 21.33 6.36 -8.29
CA ILE A 127 19.98 5.81 -8.18
C ILE A 127 19.57 4.99 -9.42
N THR A 128 20.19 5.24 -10.59
CA THR A 128 19.94 4.46 -11.80
C THR A 128 20.35 3.00 -11.66
N ASN A 129 21.29 2.67 -10.77
CA ASN A 129 21.68 1.28 -10.48
C ASN A 129 20.59 0.49 -9.75
N HIS A 130 19.58 1.18 -9.21
CA HIS A 130 18.42 0.56 -8.58
C HIS A 130 17.27 0.34 -9.56
N ILE A 131 17.39 0.79 -10.81
CA ILE A 131 16.36 0.58 -11.82
C ILE A 131 16.49 -0.83 -12.38
N THR A 132 15.42 -1.62 -12.28
CA THR A 132 15.35 -2.97 -12.87
C THR A 132 14.05 -3.12 -13.66
N ILE A 133 14.06 -4.01 -14.65
CA ILE A 133 12.86 -4.38 -15.42
C ILE A 133 12.32 -5.69 -14.85
N ARG A 134 11.02 -5.74 -14.57
CA ARG A 134 10.33 -6.96 -14.12
C ARG A 134 9.25 -7.39 -15.09
N ASP A 135 9.27 -8.68 -15.41
CA ASP A 135 8.24 -9.33 -16.21
C ASP A 135 7.08 -9.81 -15.34
N ASN A 136 5.88 -9.82 -15.92
CA ASN A 136 4.74 -10.52 -15.37
C ASN A 136 4.02 -11.29 -16.47
N VAL A 137 3.57 -12.50 -16.15
CA VAL A 137 2.82 -13.36 -17.07
C VAL A 137 1.55 -13.82 -16.39
N LYS A 138 0.44 -13.88 -17.14
CA LYS A 138 -0.77 -14.55 -16.67
C LYS A 138 -0.65 -16.05 -16.95
N ILE A 139 -0.95 -16.86 -15.94
CA ILE A 139 -1.01 -18.32 -16.07
C ILE A 139 -2.48 -18.75 -16.01
N ASP A 140 -2.86 -19.66 -16.91
CA ASP A 140 -4.16 -20.32 -16.89
C ASP A 140 -4.16 -21.43 -15.83
N ASN A 141 -5.17 -21.44 -14.97
CA ASN A 141 -5.20 -22.34 -13.81
C ASN A 141 -5.53 -23.79 -14.19
N GLU A 142 -6.24 -24.03 -15.29
CA GLU A 142 -6.59 -25.39 -15.72
C GLU A 142 -5.44 -26.08 -16.45
N THR A 143 -4.76 -25.33 -17.32
CA THR A 143 -3.70 -25.86 -18.19
C THR A 143 -2.30 -25.68 -17.59
N GLY A 144 -2.12 -24.74 -16.66
CA GLY A 144 -0.80 -24.35 -16.13
C GLY A 144 0.08 -23.62 -17.15
N ILE A 145 -0.47 -23.21 -18.29
CA ILE A 145 0.25 -22.57 -19.40
C ILE A 145 0.10 -21.04 -19.29
N ALA A 146 1.12 -20.31 -19.73
CA ALA A 146 1.02 -18.85 -19.85
C ALA A 146 -0.03 -18.48 -20.91
N VAL A 147 -0.94 -17.56 -20.56
CA VAL A 147 -1.95 -17.08 -21.50
C VAL A 147 -1.28 -16.20 -22.56
N ASP A 148 -1.55 -16.49 -23.83
CA ASP A 148 -1.00 -15.73 -24.96
C ASP A 148 -1.30 -14.23 -24.83
N ASN A 149 -0.35 -13.40 -25.27
CA ASN A 149 -0.40 -11.92 -25.19
C ASN A 149 -0.64 -11.34 -23.79
N SER A 150 -0.36 -12.11 -22.73
CA SER A 150 -0.50 -11.66 -21.33
C SER A 150 0.85 -11.47 -20.62
N LYS A 151 1.94 -11.37 -21.38
CA LYS A 151 3.24 -10.93 -20.88
C LYS A 151 3.25 -9.40 -20.88
N PHE A 152 3.72 -8.81 -19.78
CA PHE A 152 3.89 -7.36 -19.66
C PHE A 152 5.13 -7.11 -18.80
N ASP A 153 6.04 -6.26 -19.25
CA ASP A 153 7.20 -5.84 -18.48
C ASP A 153 7.05 -4.40 -17.96
N TYR A 154 7.80 -4.05 -16.93
CA TYR A 154 7.74 -2.71 -16.35
C TYR A 154 8.99 -2.39 -15.57
N GLU A 155 9.38 -1.12 -15.62
CA GLU A 155 10.47 -0.61 -14.79
C GLU A 155 10.02 -0.44 -13.33
N ILE A 156 10.95 -0.76 -12.44
CA ILE A 156 10.80 -0.57 -11.01
C ILE A 156 12.07 0.03 -10.43
N LEU A 157 11.94 0.68 -9.28
CA LEU A 157 13.07 1.13 -8.50
C LEU A 157 13.20 0.24 -7.26
N GLU A 158 14.29 -0.53 -7.22
CA GLU A 158 14.61 -1.46 -6.14
C GLU A 158 14.97 -0.70 -4.85
N PRO A 159 14.54 -1.20 -3.67
CA PRO A 159 14.89 -0.59 -2.40
C PRO A 159 16.35 -0.90 -2.02
N PRO A 160 16.94 -0.12 -1.10
CA PRO A 160 16.46 1.13 -0.53
C PRO A 160 16.85 2.34 -1.40
N CYS A 161 15.89 3.22 -1.62
CA CYS A 161 16.08 4.55 -2.18
C CYS A 161 15.48 5.58 -1.21
N THR A 162 16.10 6.75 -1.09
CA THR A 162 15.66 7.80 -0.16
C THR A 162 15.22 9.03 -0.95
N PHE A 163 14.04 9.57 -0.63
CA PHE A 163 13.45 10.74 -1.25
C PHE A 163 13.10 11.80 -0.22
N LYS A 164 13.22 13.07 -0.59
CA LYS A 164 12.94 14.18 0.32
C LYS A 164 11.47 14.60 0.28
N LEU A 165 10.73 14.34 1.36
CA LEU A 165 9.35 14.79 1.51
C LEU A 165 9.31 16.23 2.04
N ARG A 166 8.55 17.09 1.37
CA ARG A 166 8.18 18.42 1.86
C ARG A 166 6.70 18.67 1.67
N ILE A 167 6.05 19.12 2.74
CA ILE A 167 4.63 19.51 2.73
C ILE A 167 4.52 20.86 3.42
N GLU A 168 3.85 21.80 2.76
CA GLU A 168 3.49 23.10 3.33
C GLU A 168 1.98 23.16 3.51
N ILE A 169 1.50 23.49 4.70
CA ILE A 169 0.08 23.62 4.99
C ILE A 169 -0.19 25.04 5.45
N THR A 170 -1.09 25.73 4.75
CA THR A 170 -1.49 27.12 5.04
C THR A 170 -2.89 27.16 5.63
N ILE A 171 -3.00 27.63 6.86
CA ILE A 171 -4.29 27.88 7.52
C ILE A 171 -4.68 29.33 7.30
N ARG A 172 -5.89 29.55 6.81
CA ARG A 172 -6.44 30.86 6.53
C ARG A 172 -7.73 31.11 7.31
N ASP A 173 -8.00 32.38 7.57
CA ASP A 173 -9.13 32.84 8.37
C ASP A 173 -10.49 32.42 7.78
N ILE A 174 -10.59 32.27 6.45
CA ILE A 174 -11.82 31.78 5.79
C ILE A 174 -12.28 30.40 6.29
N ILE A 175 -11.37 29.60 6.83
CA ILE A 175 -11.67 28.28 7.40
C ILE A 175 -12.56 28.42 8.64
N ASN A 176 -12.38 29.48 9.44
CA ASN A 176 -13.24 29.77 10.58
C ASN A 176 -14.70 29.90 10.16
N HIS A 177 -14.94 30.59 9.04
CA HIS A 177 -16.29 30.78 8.49
C HIS A 177 -16.86 29.52 7.84
N LEU A 178 -16.04 28.71 7.18
CA LEU A 178 -16.47 27.42 6.60
C LEU A 178 -16.77 26.38 7.69
N SER A 179 -16.13 26.46 8.85
CA SER A 179 -16.39 25.58 9.99
C SER A 179 -17.72 25.85 10.71
N LEU A 180 -18.23 27.07 10.68
CA LEU A 180 -19.57 27.41 11.19
C LEU A 180 -20.69 26.67 10.44
N PHE A 181 -20.45 26.25 9.19
CA PHE A 181 -21.41 25.45 8.43
C PHE A 181 -21.43 23.97 8.87
N LEU A 182 -20.33 23.46 9.44
CA LEU A 182 -20.19 22.06 9.90
C LEU A 182 -20.85 21.81 11.28
N GLU A 183 -21.08 22.87 12.06
CA GLU A 183 -21.62 22.81 13.42
C GLU A 183 -23.16 22.85 13.51
N ASN A 184 -23.87 23.15 12.40
CA ASN A 184 -25.34 23.31 12.38
C ASN A 184 -26.16 22.03 12.68
N ASN A 185 -25.54 20.94 13.14
CA ASN A 185 -26.23 19.71 13.56
C ASN A 185 -26.07 19.38 15.06
N GLN A 186 -25.48 20.24 15.90
CA GLN A 186 -25.54 20.05 17.36
C GLN A 186 -25.82 21.37 18.10
N ASN A 187 -26.92 21.40 18.86
CA ASN A 187 -27.35 22.46 19.78
C ASN A 187 -26.42 22.61 21.00
N THR A 188 -25.11 22.62 20.79
CA THR A 188 -24.10 22.92 21.80
C THR A 188 -23.12 23.92 21.22
N VAL A 189 -23.53 25.18 21.19
CA VAL A 189 -22.61 26.31 21.08
C VAL A 189 -21.74 26.30 22.34
N THR A 190 -20.65 25.56 22.29
CA THR A 190 -19.52 25.80 23.17
C THR A 190 -18.56 26.68 22.39
N ASN A 191 -18.17 27.81 22.99
CA ASN A 191 -17.20 28.80 22.48
C ASN A 191 -15.81 28.19 22.23
N ASN A 192 -15.68 27.22 21.33
CA ASN A 192 -14.42 26.58 20.98
C ASN A 192 -13.90 27.17 19.67
N GLU A 193 -13.38 28.39 19.76
CA GLU A 193 -12.92 29.24 18.63
C GLU A 193 -11.86 28.59 17.69
N ASN A 194 -11.42 27.34 17.92
CA ASN A 194 -10.35 26.69 17.15
C ASN A 194 -10.62 25.22 16.79
N ILE A 195 -11.88 24.74 16.78
CA ILE A 195 -12.18 23.33 16.51
C ILE A 195 -11.63 22.85 15.14
N HIS A 196 -11.74 23.65 14.10
CA HIS A 196 -11.24 23.33 12.75
C HIS A 196 -9.72 23.19 12.69
N ILE A 197 -8.96 23.96 13.48
CA ILE A 197 -7.51 23.78 13.64
C ILE A 197 -7.21 22.41 14.23
N LYS A 198 -8.00 21.95 15.21
CA LYS A 198 -7.84 20.61 15.79
C LYS A 198 -8.08 19.53 14.74
N TYR A 199 -9.09 19.69 13.88
CA TYR A 199 -9.32 18.80 12.75
C TYR A 199 -8.14 18.80 11.76
N ILE A 200 -7.64 19.97 11.36
CA ILE A 200 -6.48 20.08 10.44
C ILE A 200 -5.25 19.40 11.05
N GLU A 201 -4.97 19.63 12.32
CA GLU A 201 -3.85 18.97 12.99
C GLU A 201 -4.04 17.47 13.13
N ASP A 202 -5.27 16.99 13.33
CA ASP A 202 -5.54 15.54 13.35
C ASP A 202 -5.38 14.93 11.95
N PHE A 203 -5.72 15.64 10.87
CA PHE A 203 -5.39 15.21 9.51
C PHE A 203 -3.88 15.07 9.31
N ILE A 204 -3.09 16.06 9.77
CA ILE A 204 -1.62 15.99 9.73
C ILE A 204 -1.13 14.80 10.55
N PHE A 205 -1.67 14.63 11.76
CA PHE A 205 -1.34 13.53 12.65
C PHE A 205 -1.61 12.18 11.98
N LEU A 206 -2.79 11.97 11.39
CA LEU A 206 -3.17 10.72 10.72
C LEU A 206 -2.23 10.39 9.55
N ILE A 207 -1.83 11.39 8.76
CA ILE A 207 -0.85 11.22 7.68
C ILE A 207 0.49 10.75 8.25
N LEU A 208 1.00 11.43 9.29
CA LEU A 208 2.31 11.12 9.88
C LEU A 208 2.31 9.77 10.61
N GLU A 209 1.24 9.44 11.34
CA GLU A 209 1.01 8.14 11.97
C GLU A 209 0.96 7.02 10.90
N GLY A 210 0.31 7.28 9.76
CA GLY A 210 0.26 6.35 8.64
C GLY A 210 1.64 6.03 8.05
N PHE A 211 2.53 7.02 7.99
CA PHE A 211 3.93 6.82 7.61
C PHE A 211 4.71 6.06 8.67
N GLN A 212 4.60 6.45 9.94
CA GLN A 212 5.31 5.82 11.06
C GLN A 212 4.96 4.33 11.20
N ASN A 213 3.72 3.95 10.87
CA ASN A 213 3.25 2.57 10.93
C ASN A 213 3.36 1.81 9.59
N ASN A 214 4.09 2.36 8.60
CA ASN A 214 4.28 1.78 7.26
C ASN A 214 2.96 1.41 6.54
N LYS A 215 1.88 2.16 6.81
CA LYS A 215 0.54 1.95 6.21
C LYS A 215 0.39 2.71 4.89
N ILE A 216 1.20 3.73 4.66
CA ILE A 216 1.24 4.49 3.40
C ILE A 216 2.11 3.75 2.38
N ARG A 217 1.62 3.69 1.14
CA ARG A 217 2.34 3.08 0.02
C ARG A 217 2.43 4.03 -1.17
N VAL A 218 3.58 4.03 -1.84
CA VAL A 218 3.89 4.90 -2.97
C VAL A 218 3.84 4.14 -4.30
N GLY A 219 3.21 4.76 -5.30
CA GLY A 219 3.16 4.25 -6.67
C GLY A 219 2.05 3.22 -6.93
N SER A 220 2.28 2.40 -7.95
CA SER A 220 1.36 1.38 -8.47
C SER A 220 1.68 -0.01 -7.93
N LYS A 221 0.82 -1.01 -8.22
CA LYS A 221 0.94 -2.41 -7.74
C LYS A 221 1.04 -2.56 -6.20
N THR A 222 0.52 -1.60 -5.43
CA THR A 222 0.55 -1.60 -3.96
C THR A 222 -0.20 -2.76 -3.30
N THR A 223 -1.15 -3.39 -4.00
CA THR A 223 -1.83 -4.63 -3.57
C THR A 223 -1.00 -5.89 -3.81
N ARG A 224 0.14 -5.78 -4.51
CA ARG A 224 1.09 -6.86 -4.80
C ARG A 224 2.44 -6.64 -4.10
N GLY A 225 2.43 -5.86 -3.01
CA GLY A 225 3.57 -5.72 -2.12
C GLY A 225 4.47 -4.52 -2.40
N PHE A 226 4.27 -3.82 -3.50
CA PHE A 226 5.07 -2.66 -3.87
C PHE A 226 4.73 -1.44 -3.01
N GLY A 227 5.62 -0.45 -3.07
CA GLY A 227 5.36 0.89 -2.57
C GLY A 227 5.53 1.07 -1.07
N LYS A 228 5.93 0.07 -0.30
CA LYS A 228 6.07 0.21 1.15
C LYS A 228 7.23 1.15 1.46
N VAL A 229 6.98 2.17 2.28
CA VAL A 229 7.97 3.18 2.65
C VAL A 229 7.95 3.42 4.16
N SER A 230 9.09 3.85 4.72
CA SER A 230 9.18 4.48 6.04
C SER A 230 9.44 5.98 5.91
N LEU A 231 9.14 6.72 6.98
CA LEU A 231 9.48 8.14 7.11
C LEU A 231 10.51 8.32 8.22
N GLU A 232 11.69 8.80 7.85
CA GLU A 232 12.83 9.07 8.73
C GLU A 232 13.07 10.60 8.83
N ASP A 233 13.85 11.04 9.81
CA ASP A 233 14.26 12.44 10.00
C ASP A 233 13.15 13.50 9.94
N LEU A 234 11.98 13.16 10.49
CA LEU A 234 10.80 14.04 10.50
C LEU A 234 11.06 15.34 11.27
N LYS A 235 10.75 16.47 10.63
CA LYS A 235 10.76 17.82 11.19
C LYS A 235 9.41 18.47 10.91
N ILE A 236 8.82 19.05 11.95
CA ILE A 236 7.55 19.79 11.86
C ILE A 236 7.79 21.18 12.44
N HIS A 237 7.66 22.21 11.60
CA HIS A 237 7.67 23.59 12.05
C HIS A 237 6.24 24.10 12.07
N ARG A 238 5.81 24.63 13.22
CA ARG A 238 4.44 25.11 13.45
C ARG A 238 4.45 26.60 13.79
N PHE A 239 3.86 27.40 12.91
CA PHE A 239 3.66 28.83 13.09
C PHE A 239 2.17 29.11 13.27
N ARG A 240 1.77 29.57 14.46
CA ARG A 240 0.37 29.89 14.78
C ARG A 240 0.28 31.34 15.20
N VAL A 241 -0.28 32.17 14.34
CA VAL A 241 -0.41 33.61 14.58
C VAL A 241 -1.50 33.89 15.62
N TYR A 242 -2.57 33.08 15.60
CA TYR A 242 -3.72 33.17 16.51
C TYR A 242 -3.43 32.76 17.96
N ASP A 243 -2.31 32.10 18.25
CA ASP A 243 -1.95 31.70 19.61
C ASP A 243 -1.36 32.87 20.42
N ASN A 244 -0.94 33.95 19.76
CA ASN A 244 -0.24 35.07 20.37
C ASN A 244 -1.23 36.16 20.82
N LYS A 245 -1.07 36.64 22.06
CA LYS A 245 -1.91 37.69 22.63
C LYS A 245 -1.31 39.10 22.51
N GLU A 246 0.00 39.19 22.28
CA GLU A 246 0.74 40.44 22.14
C GLU A 246 1.13 40.69 20.68
N ASP A 247 0.99 41.94 20.21
CA ASP A 247 1.30 42.34 18.83
C ASP A 247 2.77 42.10 18.44
N SER A 248 3.69 42.20 19.40
CA SER A 248 5.11 41.90 19.24
C SER A 248 5.35 40.42 18.89
N ASP A 249 4.70 39.51 19.60
CA ASP A 249 4.77 38.06 19.38
C ASP A 249 4.12 37.64 18.05
N VAL A 250 2.99 38.28 17.70
CA VAL A 250 2.34 38.15 16.40
C VAL A 250 3.32 38.53 15.28
N THR A 251 3.94 39.72 15.38
CA THR A 251 4.88 40.24 14.37
C THR A 251 6.10 39.33 14.21
N ASN A 252 6.73 38.92 15.31
CA ASN A 252 7.88 38.01 15.27
C ASN A 252 7.51 36.65 14.67
N THR A 253 6.34 36.09 15.01
CA THR A 253 5.87 34.82 14.43
C THR A 253 5.64 34.94 12.92
N ILE A 254 5.06 36.05 12.46
CA ILE A 254 4.88 36.32 11.03
C ILE A 254 6.22 36.47 10.33
N GLU A 255 7.18 37.21 10.91
CA GLU A 255 8.51 37.41 10.34
C GLU A 255 9.24 36.07 10.18
N LYS A 256 9.26 35.23 11.23
CA LYS A 256 9.86 33.89 11.17
C LYS A 256 9.16 32.98 10.18
N MET A 257 7.84 33.07 10.07
CA MET A 257 7.05 32.30 9.11
C MET A 257 7.35 32.69 7.64
N ILE A 258 7.53 33.98 7.36
CA ILE A 258 7.86 34.52 6.02
C ILE A 258 9.30 34.17 5.64
N ASN A 259 10.23 34.27 6.59
CA ASN A 259 11.64 34.00 6.38
C ASN A 259 12.02 32.51 6.51
N PHE A 260 11.04 31.61 6.60
CA PHE A 260 11.30 30.18 6.67
C PHE A 260 12.04 29.71 5.41
N GLN A 261 13.09 28.91 5.62
CA GLN A 261 13.83 28.27 4.55
C GLN A 261 13.95 26.79 4.83
N TRP A 262 13.77 25.96 3.80
CA TRP A 262 14.08 24.54 3.89
C TRP A 262 15.58 24.34 4.13
N ASP A 263 15.95 23.24 4.80
CA ASP A 263 17.33 22.77 4.96
C ASP A 263 18.24 23.63 5.83
N THR A 264 17.68 24.65 6.48
CA THR A 264 18.41 25.50 7.43
C THR A 264 18.07 25.14 8.87
N ASN A 265 18.94 25.56 9.80
CA ASN A 265 18.64 25.52 11.22
C ASN A 265 17.67 26.66 11.56
N ASN A 266 16.39 26.42 11.28
CA ASN A 266 15.31 27.29 11.72
C ASN A 266 15.21 27.29 13.26
N ASP A 267 14.59 28.34 13.80
CA ASP A 267 14.42 28.53 15.24
C ASP A 267 13.70 27.32 15.87
N SER A 268 14.37 26.66 16.81
CA SER A 268 13.90 25.46 17.47
C SER A 268 12.61 25.68 18.27
N LYS A 269 12.29 26.93 18.64
CA LYS A 269 11.03 27.32 19.29
C LYS A 269 9.80 26.89 18.49
N TYR A 270 9.87 26.92 17.16
CA TYR A 270 8.75 26.57 16.28
C TYR A 270 8.75 25.09 15.89
N ARG A 271 9.76 24.32 16.28
CA ARG A 271 9.84 22.89 15.99
C ARG A 271 9.03 22.11 17.01
N ILE A 272 8.10 21.29 16.52
CA ILE A 272 7.28 20.41 17.35
C ILE A 272 7.52 18.95 16.99
N LYS A 273 7.15 18.07 17.92
CA LYS A 273 7.01 16.64 17.65
C LYS A 273 5.57 16.30 17.27
N VAL A 274 5.36 15.12 16.67
CA VAL A 274 4.04 14.65 16.20
C VAL A 274 3.02 14.65 17.34
N GLU A 275 3.43 14.31 18.57
CA GLU A 275 2.53 14.20 19.73
C GLU A 275 1.99 15.55 20.22
N LYS A 276 2.50 16.68 19.68
CA LYS A 276 2.00 18.03 19.98
C LYS A 276 0.91 18.50 19.02
N LEU A 277 0.60 17.72 17.97
CA LEU A 277 -0.57 17.93 17.12
C LEU A 277 -1.80 17.43 17.85
N HIS A 278 -2.94 18.11 17.68
CA HIS A 278 -4.22 17.52 18.10
C HIS A 278 -4.45 16.21 17.35
N HIS A 279 -4.95 15.21 18.06
CA HIS A 279 -5.25 13.89 17.51
C HIS A 279 -6.54 13.33 18.13
N ASN A 280 -7.15 12.32 17.49
CA ASN A 280 -8.41 11.69 17.93
C ASN A 280 -9.61 12.67 17.93
N VAL A 281 -9.63 13.60 16.98
CA VAL A 281 -10.71 14.57 16.75
C VAL A 281 -11.64 14.07 15.64
N ILE A 282 -11.06 13.52 14.58
CA ILE A 282 -11.74 12.95 13.42
C ILE A 282 -12.19 11.53 13.77
N PRO A 283 -13.49 11.21 13.67
CA PRO A 283 -13.95 9.85 13.83
C PRO A 283 -13.40 8.95 12.71
N LEU A 284 -12.92 7.77 13.08
CA LEU A 284 -12.41 6.76 12.15
C LEU A 284 -13.49 5.71 11.83
N LYS A 285 -13.34 5.02 10.71
CA LYS A 285 -14.28 3.96 10.28
C LYS A 285 -14.31 2.81 11.27
N LYS A 286 -15.52 2.31 11.53
CA LYS A 286 -15.77 1.05 12.24
C LYS A 286 -15.45 -0.14 11.32
N LYS A 287 -14.18 -0.40 11.10
CA LYS A 287 -13.69 -1.49 10.24
C LYS A 287 -12.73 -2.41 11.01
N ARG A 288 -12.83 -3.72 10.77
CA ARG A 288 -11.81 -4.70 11.19
C ARG A 288 -10.59 -4.55 10.28
N ASP A 289 -9.45 -4.15 10.81
CA ASP A 289 -8.16 -4.26 10.09
C ASP A 289 -7.54 -5.61 10.42
N ILE A 290 -7.32 -6.44 9.40
CA ILE A 290 -6.90 -7.84 9.56
C ILE A 290 -5.63 -8.07 8.77
N MET A 291 -4.65 -8.68 9.45
CA MET A 291 -3.38 -9.10 8.86
C MET A 291 -3.15 -10.57 9.13
N ILE A 292 -2.81 -11.32 8.08
CA ILE A 292 -2.41 -12.72 8.16
C ILE A 292 -0.92 -12.80 7.83
N GLU A 293 -0.16 -13.45 8.68
CA GLU A 293 1.26 -13.74 8.48
C GLU A 293 1.47 -15.26 8.50
N ALA A 294 1.98 -15.82 7.40
CA ALA A 294 2.26 -17.25 7.29
C ALA A 294 3.75 -17.45 6.99
N GLU A 295 4.46 -18.16 7.88
CA GLU A 295 5.84 -18.57 7.70
C GLU A 295 5.89 -19.97 7.10
N PHE A 296 6.72 -20.15 6.08
CA PHE A 296 6.95 -21.41 5.39
C PHE A 296 8.44 -21.75 5.38
N ILE A 297 8.72 -23.05 5.33
CA ILE A 297 10.00 -23.63 4.97
C ILE A 297 9.94 -23.98 3.49
N VAL A 298 10.99 -23.65 2.74
CA VAL A 298 11.22 -24.15 1.39
C VAL A 298 12.08 -25.41 1.53
N PRO A 299 11.51 -26.64 1.48
CA PRO A 299 12.29 -27.86 1.67
C PRO A 299 13.22 -28.20 0.51
N TYR A 300 12.90 -27.70 -0.71
CA TYR A 300 13.60 -28.05 -1.94
C TYR A 300 13.95 -26.78 -2.73
N SER A 301 13.63 -26.75 -4.03
CA SER A 301 13.85 -25.57 -4.88
C SER A 301 12.56 -24.86 -5.24
N ILE A 302 12.68 -23.57 -5.51
CA ILE A 302 11.64 -22.70 -6.05
C ILE A 302 12.20 -21.86 -7.20
N LEU A 303 11.39 -21.66 -8.23
CA LEU A 303 11.74 -20.83 -9.37
C LEU A 303 10.61 -19.87 -9.70
N ILE A 304 10.76 -18.60 -9.29
CA ILE A 304 9.99 -17.51 -9.88
C ILE A 304 10.86 -16.97 -11.01
N ARG A 305 10.43 -17.17 -12.27
CA ARG A 305 11.28 -16.82 -13.41
C ARG A 305 11.50 -15.31 -13.51
N SER A 306 12.75 -14.91 -13.69
CA SER A 306 13.18 -13.57 -14.04
C SER A 306 14.15 -13.68 -15.22
N LEU A 307 14.02 -12.78 -16.20
CA LEU A 307 14.93 -12.73 -17.34
C LEU A 307 16.31 -12.28 -16.89
N ASN A 308 17.34 -12.86 -17.51
CA ASN A 308 18.69 -12.32 -17.43
C ASN A 308 18.93 -11.42 -18.64
N PRO A 309 19.23 -10.12 -18.46
CA PRO A 309 19.52 -9.22 -19.59
C PRO A 309 20.83 -9.56 -20.30
N ASN A 310 21.69 -10.42 -19.74
CA ASN A 310 22.92 -10.86 -20.39
C ASN A 310 22.66 -12.10 -21.27
N PRO A 311 22.73 -12.01 -22.62
CA PRO A 311 22.50 -13.13 -23.53
C PRO A 311 23.57 -14.24 -23.45
N ASN A 312 24.66 -14.02 -22.72
CA ASN A 312 25.71 -15.02 -22.46
C ASN A 312 25.53 -15.75 -21.11
N GLU A 313 24.45 -15.47 -20.37
CA GLU A 313 24.14 -16.09 -19.07
C GLU A 313 22.91 -17.01 -19.17
N GLU A 314 22.50 -17.59 -18.03
CA GLU A 314 21.45 -18.59 -17.87
C GLU A 314 20.10 -18.18 -18.50
N ASP A 315 19.36 -19.13 -19.09
CA ASP A 315 18.06 -18.87 -19.75
C ASP A 315 17.01 -18.28 -18.78
N TYR A 316 17.00 -18.75 -17.53
CA TYR A 316 16.14 -18.24 -16.47
C TYR A 316 16.80 -18.33 -15.10
N GLN A 317 16.70 -17.25 -14.33
CA GLN A 317 17.09 -17.23 -12.91
C GLN A 317 15.89 -17.01 -12.00
N HIS A 318 16.05 -17.36 -10.72
CA HIS A 318 15.07 -17.03 -9.70
C HIS A 318 15.04 -15.51 -9.46
N LEU A 319 13.83 -14.94 -9.42
CA LEU A 319 13.60 -13.53 -9.16
C LEU A 319 14.25 -13.11 -7.83
N SER A 320 14.99 -12.01 -7.86
CA SER A 320 15.73 -11.56 -6.70
C SER A 320 15.77 -10.04 -6.61
N TYR A 321 15.90 -9.54 -5.37
CA TYR A 321 16.35 -8.17 -5.16
C TYR A 321 17.85 -8.12 -5.36
N LYS A 322 18.29 -7.23 -6.24
CA LYS A 322 19.70 -6.85 -6.36
C LYS A 322 19.93 -5.63 -5.49
N TYR A 323 20.83 -5.73 -4.53
CA TYR A 323 21.26 -4.59 -3.74
C TYR A 323 22.78 -4.46 -3.83
N ASN A 324 23.23 -3.23 -4.06
CA ASN A 324 24.64 -2.92 -4.15
C ASN A 324 25.00 -2.01 -2.98
N GLU A 325 25.47 -2.60 -1.88
CA GLU A 325 26.00 -1.84 -0.75
C GLU A 325 27.53 -1.91 -0.80
N GLN A 326 28.18 -0.75 -0.79
CA GLN A 326 29.65 -0.67 -0.69
C GLN A 326 30.40 -1.41 -1.83
N GLY A 327 29.74 -1.63 -2.98
CA GLY A 327 30.33 -2.29 -4.15
C GLY A 327 30.21 -3.82 -4.16
N ILE A 328 29.51 -4.42 -3.18
CA ILE A 328 29.19 -5.85 -3.17
C ILE A 328 27.75 -6.02 -3.67
N GLU A 329 27.59 -6.67 -4.82
CA GLU A 329 26.28 -7.04 -5.34
C GLU A 329 25.78 -8.28 -4.59
N GLU A 330 24.83 -8.07 -3.67
CA GLU A 330 24.09 -9.16 -3.04
C GLU A 330 22.75 -9.35 -3.76
N SER A 331 22.44 -10.59 -4.09
CA SER A 331 21.14 -11.01 -4.62
C SER A 331 20.36 -11.77 -3.55
N ARG A 332 19.13 -11.34 -3.26
CA ARG A 332 18.23 -12.02 -2.32
C ARG A 332 17.04 -12.59 -3.05
N ALA A 333 16.86 -13.91 -2.97
CA ALA A 333 15.72 -14.60 -3.59
C ALA A 333 14.39 -14.06 -3.05
N ILE A 334 13.43 -13.84 -3.95
CA ILE A 334 12.11 -13.34 -3.57
C ILE A 334 10.98 -14.13 -4.20
N ILE A 335 9.88 -14.23 -3.47
CA ILE A 335 8.59 -14.63 -4.00
C ILE A 335 7.76 -13.36 -4.18
N SER A 336 7.46 -13.03 -5.43
CA SER A 336 6.70 -11.83 -5.76
C SER A 336 5.25 -11.89 -5.24
N GLY A 337 4.65 -10.74 -4.99
CA GLY A 337 3.25 -10.66 -4.57
C GLY A 337 2.27 -11.17 -5.63
N THR A 338 2.65 -11.12 -6.92
CA THR A 338 1.87 -11.72 -8.02
C THR A 338 1.97 -13.23 -8.02
N SER A 339 3.16 -13.80 -7.74
CA SER A 339 3.34 -15.25 -7.60
C SER A 339 2.54 -15.81 -6.41
N TRP A 340 2.59 -15.15 -5.26
CA TRP A 340 1.74 -15.52 -4.11
C TRP A 340 0.26 -15.43 -4.44
N SER A 341 -0.16 -14.34 -5.10
CA SER A 341 -1.56 -14.16 -5.51
C SER A 341 -2.00 -15.26 -6.47
N GLY A 342 -1.16 -15.64 -7.43
CA GLY A 342 -1.45 -16.71 -8.39
C GLY A 342 -1.62 -18.06 -7.71
N ALA A 343 -0.68 -18.44 -6.85
CA ALA A 343 -0.72 -19.70 -6.13
C ALA A 343 -1.93 -19.80 -5.19
N LEU A 344 -2.25 -18.75 -4.44
CA LEU A 344 -3.44 -18.72 -3.57
C LEU A 344 -4.76 -18.81 -4.36
N LYS A 345 -4.85 -18.10 -5.49
CA LYS A 345 -6.04 -18.19 -6.36
C LYS A 345 -6.22 -19.61 -6.88
N ALA A 346 -5.15 -20.18 -7.43
CA ALA A 346 -5.18 -21.53 -8.00
C ALA A 346 -5.61 -22.56 -6.95
N SER A 347 -5.02 -22.52 -5.76
CA SER A 347 -5.43 -23.40 -4.66
C SER A 347 -6.92 -23.24 -4.33
N ILE A 348 -7.41 -22.01 -4.08
CA ILE A 348 -8.80 -21.80 -3.69
C ILE A 348 -9.77 -22.22 -4.81
N GLU A 349 -9.43 -21.94 -6.07
CA GLU A 349 -10.24 -22.32 -7.23
C GLU A 349 -10.26 -23.83 -7.45
N ASN A 350 -9.14 -24.53 -7.28
CA ASN A 350 -9.04 -25.99 -7.36
C ASN A 350 -9.93 -26.67 -6.31
N ILE A 351 -9.87 -26.20 -5.06
CA ILE A 351 -10.75 -26.68 -3.99
C ILE A 351 -12.22 -26.45 -4.35
N GLY A 352 -12.52 -25.32 -5.00
CA GLY A 352 -13.86 -25.04 -5.50
C GLY A 352 -14.34 -26.03 -6.56
N ASP A 353 -13.45 -26.49 -7.44
CA ASP A 353 -13.75 -27.53 -8.42
C ASP A 353 -14.00 -28.88 -7.73
N GLU A 354 -13.13 -29.27 -6.80
CA GLU A 354 -13.22 -30.54 -6.03
C GLU A 354 -14.53 -30.68 -5.26
N ILE A 355 -15.08 -29.58 -4.75
CA ILE A 355 -16.37 -29.58 -4.02
C ILE A 355 -17.59 -29.27 -4.92
N GLY A 356 -17.40 -29.21 -6.24
CA GLY A 356 -18.48 -28.95 -7.21
C GLY A 356 -19.06 -27.53 -7.16
N LYS A 357 -18.29 -26.53 -6.70
CA LYS A 357 -18.69 -25.12 -6.56
C LYS A 357 -17.79 -24.14 -7.31
N LYS A 358 -17.18 -24.60 -8.41
CA LYS A 358 -16.21 -23.87 -9.24
C LYS A 358 -16.62 -22.43 -9.55
N ASP A 359 -17.76 -22.22 -10.21
CA ASP A 359 -18.21 -20.88 -10.61
C ASP A 359 -18.50 -19.96 -9.42
N TYR A 360 -19.03 -20.52 -8.33
CA TYR A 360 -19.35 -19.75 -7.14
C TYR A 360 -18.07 -19.25 -6.46
N ILE A 361 -17.10 -20.13 -6.25
CA ILE A 361 -15.82 -19.80 -5.63
C ILE A 361 -15.01 -18.87 -6.53
N TYR A 362 -14.95 -19.14 -7.84
CA TYR A 362 -14.30 -18.25 -8.81
C TYR A 362 -14.83 -16.80 -8.70
N ASN A 363 -16.15 -16.63 -8.62
CA ASN A 363 -16.77 -15.32 -8.47
C ASN A 363 -16.48 -14.64 -7.11
N LYS A 364 -16.19 -15.40 -6.05
CA LYS A 364 -15.74 -14.85 -4.76
C LYS A 364 -14.26 -14.49 -4.80
N VAL A 365 -13.41 -15.38 -5.33
CA VAL A 365 -11.97 -15.17 -5.52
C VAL A 365 -11.69 -13.92 -6.34
N LYS A 366 -12.38 -13.72 -7.47
CA LYS A 366 -12.19 -12.52 -8.30
C LYS A 366 -12.46 -11.22 -7.53
N LYS A 367 -13.47 -11.21 -6.64
CA LYS A 367 -13.81 -10.03 -5.82
C LYS A 367 -12.77 -9.75 -4.74
N ILE A 368 -12.16 -10.79 -4.14
CA ILE A 368 -11.11 -10.65 -3.13
C ILE A 368 -9.81 -10.14 -3.79
N PHE A 369 -9.38 -10.79 -4.85
CA PHE A 369 -8.09 -10.52 -5.48
C PHE A 369 -8.11 -9.41 -6.54
N GLY A 370 -9.29 -8.87 -6.86
CA GLY A 370 -9.49 -7.88 -7.91
C GLY A 370 -9.57 -8.52 -9.31
N TYR A 371 -10.30 -7.86 -10.20
CA TYR A 371 -10.53 -8.30 -11.58
C TYR A 371 -10.85 -7.11 -12.49
N ASN A 372 -10.71 -7.31 -13.80
CA ASN A 372 -11.16 -6.37 -14.82
C ASN A 372 -12.20 -7.10 -15.67
N ASP A 373 -13.37 -6.52 -15.86
CA ASP A 373 -14.45 -7.08 -16.69
C ASP A 373 -14.50 -6.48 -18.10
N GLY A 374 -13.51 -5.67 -18.47
CA GLY A 374 -13.40 -4.96 -19.74
C GLY A 374 -13.97 -3.54 -19.69
N ALA A 375 -14.95 -3.28 -18.81
CA ALA A 375 -15.54 -1.95 -18.62
C ALA A 375 -14.98 -1.23 -17.40
N ARG A 376 -14.70 -1.98 -16.32
CA ARG A 376 -14.23 -1.45 -15.04
C ARG A 376 -13.17 -2.36 -14.45
N THR A 377 -12.16 -1.71 -13.86
CA THR A 377 -11.19 -2.41 -13.02
C THR A 377 -11.63 -2.36 -11.57
N TYR A 378 -11.83 -3.54 -10.96
CA TYR A 378 -12.15 -3.71 -9.55
C TYR A 378 -10.88 -3.98 -8.76
N LYS A 379 -10.55 -3.07 -7.84
CA LYS A 379 -9.35 -3.15 -7.00
C LYS A 379 -9.41 -4.37 -6.08
N SER A 380 -8.26 -5.01 -5.86
CA SER A 380 -8.14 -6.08 -4.87
C SER A 380 -8.46 -5.57 -3.48
N ARG A 381 -9.22 -6.37 -2.73
CA ARG A 381 -9.57 -6.13 -1.33
C ARG A 381 -8.51 -6.62 -0.36
N ILE A 382 -7.49 -7.32 -0.85
CA ILE A 382 -6.32 -7.72 -0.08
C ILE A 382 -5.04 -7.12 -0.70
N SER A 383 -4.05 -6.86 0.13
CA SER A 383 -2.66 -6.64 -0.29
C SER A 383 -1.83 -7.85 0.12
N ILE A 384 -0.99 -8.33 -0.79
CA ILE A 384 -0.06 -9.44 -0.55
C ILE A 384 1.35 -8.92 -0.76
N ASN A 385 2.18 -8.99 0.28
CA ASN A 385 3.55 -8.52 0.23
C ASN A 385 4.45 -9.47 -0.57
N GLU A 386 5.50 -8.92 -1.18
CA GLU A 386 6.62 -9.73 -1.64
C GLU A 386 7.38 -10.27 -0.43
N SER A 387 7.90 -11.49 -0.56
CA SER A 387 8.58 -12.17 0.53
C SER A 387 10.01 -12.50 0.14
N ILE A 388 10.96 -12.15 1.00
CA ILE A 388 12.35 -12.57 0.86
C ILE A 388 12.48 -13.99 1.40
N ILE A 389 13.21 -14.86 0.68
CA ILE A 389 13.62 -16.16 1.19
C ILE A 389 14.90 -15.95 2.00
N PHE A 390 14.80 -16.20 3.31
CA PHE A 390 15.87 -15.96 4.28
C PHE A 390 16.33 -17.27 4.93
N SER A 391 17.51 -17.25 5.55
CA SER A 391 18.17 -18.37 6.25
C SER A 391 18.57 -19.54 5.34
N ASN A 392 19.87 -19.79 5.19
CA ASN A 392 20.43 -20.93 4.43
C ASN A 392 20.00 -21.03 2.95
N ASN A 393 19.46 -19.96 2.37
CA ASN A 393 19.05 -19.94 0.97
C ASN A 393 20.26 -19.90 0.03
N LYS A 394 20.23 -20.69 -1.05
CA LYS A 394 21.27 -20.71 -2.08
C LYS A 394 20.66 -20.74 -3.47
N MET A 395 21.15 -19.88 -4.36
CA MET A 395 20.84 -19.98 -5.78
C MET A 395 21.92 -20.81 -6.46
N LEU A 396 21.52 -21.93 -7.06
CA LEU A 396 22.45 -22.87 -7.71
C LEU A 396 22.10 -23.00 -9.17
N GLU A 397 23.11 -22.97 -10.02
CA GLU A 397 22.97 -23.20 -11.45
C GLU A 397 22.69 -24.68 -11.71
N TYR A 398 21.72 -24.95 -12.57
CA TYR A 398 21.25 -26.29 -12.91
C TYR A 398 21.03 -26.39 -14.42
N THR A 399 21.91 -27.12 -15.09
CA THR A 399 21.84 -27.37 -16.53
C THR A 399 21.21 -28.73 -16.82
N ARG A 400 20.28 -28.79 -17.78
CA ARG A 400 19.69 -30.04 -18.27
C ARG A 400 19.62 -30.05 -19.79
N ASN A 401 19.59 -31.23 -20.39
CA ASN A 401 19.29 -31.36 -21.82
C ASN A 401 17.86 -30.90 -22.08
N LYS A 402 17.68 -30.07 -23.12
CA LYS A 402 16.36 -29.63 -23.56
C LYS A 402 15.62 -30.81 -24.15
N ILE A 403 14.40 -31.05 -23.69
CA ILE A 403 13.54 -32.12 -24.19
C ILE A 403 12.65 -31.53 -25.29
N ASP A 404 12.58 -32.20 -26.43
CA ASP A 404 11.63 -31.89 -27.49
C ASP A 404 10.21 -32.27 -27.03
N ARG A 405 9.34 -31.27 -26.97
CA ARG A 405 7.94 -31.41 -26.51
C ARG A 405 7.06 -32.30 -27.40
N PHE A 406 7.47 -32.60 -28.63
CA PHE A 406 6.72 -33.46 -29.55
C PHE A 406 7.27 -34.89 -29.60
N THR A 407 8.58 -35.04 -29.50
CA THR A 407 9.23 -36.36 -29.66
C THR A 407 9.62 -37.00 -28.33
N SER A 408 9.57 -36.26 -27.22
CA SER A 408 10.07 -36.67 -25.89
C SER A 408 11.55 -37.09 -25.89
N GLY A 409 12.29 -36.81 -26.98
CA GLY A 409 13.73 -37.03 -27.09
C GLY A 409 14.51 -35.81 -26.61
N THR A 410 15.79 -36.01 -26.31
CA THR A 410 16.73 -34.90 -26.05
C THR A 410 17.06 -34.19 -27.36
N ILE A 411 16.96 -32.86 -27.39
CA ILE A 411 17.46 -32.06 -28.50
C ILE A 411 18.98 -32.04 -28.38
N ASP A 412 19.65 -32.68 -29.32
CA ASP A 412 21.11 -32.80 -29.32
C ASP A 412 21.76 -31.41 -29.45
N GLY A 413 22.65 -31.08 -28.52
CA GLY A 413 23.33 -29.78 -28.46
C GLY A 413 22.55 -28.60 -27.85
N ALA A 414 21.28 -28.79 -27.42
CA ALA A 414 20.52 -27.75 -26.73
C ALA A 414 20.51 -27.99 -25.22
N LEU A 415 21.41 -27.32 -24.50
CA LEU A 415 21.39 -27.25 -23.04
C LEU A 415 20.39 -26.17 -22.60
N PHE A 416 19.68 -26.43 -21.50
CA PHE A 416 18.79 -25.50 -20.87
C PHE A 416 19.25 -25.28 -19.44
N THR A 417 19.65 -24.05 -19.12
CA THR A 417 20.27 -23.71 -17.85
C THR A 417 19.34 -22.81 -17.05
N GLU A 418 19.02 -23.24 -15.82
CA GLU A 418 18.23 -22.46 -14.88
C GLU A 418 18.98 -22.26 -13.56
N LYS A 419 18.70 -21.16 -12.86
CA LYS A 419 19.23 -20.92 -11.51
C LYS A 419 18.11 -20.78 -10.48
N PRO A 420 17.50 -21.89 -10.04
CA PRO A 420 16.51 -21.87 -8.97
C PRO A 420 17.12 -21.52 -7.62
N SER A 421 16.25 -21.14 -6.69
CA SER A 421 16.56 -20.88 -5.30
C SER A 421 16.26 -22.12 -4.46
N PHE A 422 17.22 -22.58 -3.67
CA PHE A 422 17.14 -23.79 -2.84
C PHE A 422 17.12 -23.44 -1.35
N GLU A 423 16.30 -24.20 -0.62
CA GLU A 423 16.18 -24.15 0.83
C GLU A 423 15.76 -22.78 1.39
N GLY A 424 15.51 -22.76 2.70
CA GLY A 424 15.32 -21.56 3.49
C GLY A 424 13.91 -21.38 4.02
N ARG A 425 13.63 -20.16 4.49
CA ARG A 425 12.37 -19.77 5.11
C ARG A 425 11.82 -18.54 4.44
N VAL A 426 10.50 -18.42 4.39
CA VAL A 426 9.84 -17.30 3.76
C VAL A 426 8.61 -16.92 4.56
N LYS A 427 8.36 -15.61 4.70
CA LYS A 427 7.21 -15.08 5.43
C LYS A 427 6.28 -14.37 4.46
N LEU A 428 5.07 -14.89 4.30
CA LEU A 428 3.98 -14.28 3.55
C LEU A 428 3.17 -13.35 4.46
N GLU A 429 2.91 -12.13 4.01
CA GLU A 429 2.06 -11.17 4.73
C GLU A 429 0.89 -10.75 3.82
N ILE A 430 -0.34 -10.92 4.32
CA ILE A 430 -1.59 -10.58 3.65
C ILE A 430 -2.35 -9.58 4.53
N SER A 431 -2.84 -8.48 3.96
CA SER A 431 -3.63 -7.45 4.67
C SER A 431 -4.97 -7.20 3.99
N PHE A 432 -6.06 -7.10 4.76
CA PHE A 432 -7.39 -6.77 4.23
C PHE A 432 -7.64 -5.26 4.14
N LEU A 433 -7.76 -4.76 2.91
CA LEU A 433 -7.86 -3.33 2.60
C LEU A 433 -9.27 -2.76 2.71
N SER A 434 -10.31 -3.59 2.68
CA SER A 434 -11.71 -3.18 2.90
C SER A 434 -12.38 -4.07 3.96
N THR A 435 -13.61 -3.71 4.36
CA THR A 435 -14.41 -4.51 5.29
C THR A 435 -14.42 -5.96 4.82
N VAL A 436 -14.18 -6.88 5.74
CA VAL A 436 -13.97 -8.31 5.46
C VAL A 436 -15.04 -9.13 6.14
N GLU A 437 -15.59 -10.07 5.38
CA GLU A 437 -16.55 -11.04 5.88
C GLU A 437 -15.80 -12.28 6.38
N ASP A 438 -16.32 -12.93 7.43
CA ASP A 438 -15.59 -14.03 8.10
C ASP A 438 -15.33 -15.23 7.17
N TYR A 439 -16.19 -15.47 6.17
CA TYR A 439 -15.95 -16.51 5.17
C TYR A 439 -14.78 -16.20 4.24
N GLU A 440 -14.46 -14.92 3.99
CA GLU A 440 -13.34 -14.54 3.14
C GLU A 440 -12.01 -14.87 3.80
N ILE A 441 -11.95 -14.70 5.13
CA ILE A 441 -10.83 -15.18 5.95
C ILE A 441 -10.74 -16.69 5.85
N GLY A 442 -11.88 -17.40 5.94
CA GLY A 442 -11.96 -18.84 5.75
C GLY A 442 -11.40 -19.31 4.40
N LEU A 443 -11.71 -18.61 3.29
CA LEU A 443 -11.18 -18.93 1.96
C LEU A 443 -9.66 -18.76 1.89
N ILE A 444 -9.13 -17.68 2.46
CA ILE A 444 -7.68 -17.45 2.49
C ILE A 444 -6.96 -18.51 3.35
N ILE A 445 -7.52 -18.87 4.51
CA ILE A 445 -6.98 -19.95 5.35
C ILE A 445 -6.93 -21.26 4.57
N LEU A 446 -8.01 -21.60 3.88
CA LEU A 446 -8.11 -22.83 3.10
C LEU A 446 -7.04 -22.87 1.99
N GLY A 447 -6.85 -21.76 1.27
CA GLY A 447 -5.77 -21.65 0.29
C GLY A 447 -4.36 -21.77 0.90
N LEU A 448 -4.16 -21.21 2.09
CA LEU A 448 -2.88 -21.33 2.82
C LEU A 448 -2.61 -22.77 3.29
N MET A 449 -3.65 -23.59 3.52
CA MET A 449 -3.49 -24.99 3.90
C MET A 449 -2.91 -25.82 2.76
N ASP A 450 -3.37 -25.65 1.52
CA ASP A 450 -2.79 -26.36 0.37
C ASP A 450 -1.34 -25.98 0.14
N LEU A 451 -1.01 -24.69 0.24
CA LEU A 451 0.38 -24.22 0.16
C LEU A 451 1.22 -24.85 1.27
N THR A 452 0.68 -24.92 2.48
CA THR A 452 1.34 -25.47 3.67
C THR A 452 1.64 -26.95 3.57
N ASN A 453 0.74 -27.70 2.95
CA ASN A 453 0.88 -29.14 2.76
C ASN A 453 1.62 -29.49 1.46
N GLY A 454 2.09 -28.48 0.71
CA GLY A 454 2.77 -28.68 -0.57
C GLY A 454 1.87 -29.19 -1.69
N ILE A 455 0.54 -29.13 -1.51
CA ILE A 455 -0.46 -29.55 -2.50
C ILE A 455 -0.46 -28.57 -3.68
N GLN A 456 -0.48 -27.27 -3.37
CA GLN A 456 -0.36 -26.21 -4.36
C GLN A 456 1.10 -25.71 -4.39
N PRO A 457 1.87 -26.01 -5.45
CA PRO A 457 3.20 -25.45 -5.62
C PRO A 457 3.15 -23.98 -6.08
N ILE A 458 4.23 -23.24 -5.82
CA ILE A 458 4.40 -21.85 -6.24
C ILE A 458 5.55 -21.68 -7.25
N GLY A 459 5.29 -20.90 -8.30
CA GLY A 459 6.28 -20.58 -9.33
C GLY A 459 6.20 -21.50 -10.54
N GLY A 460 7.32 -21.57 -11.27
CA GLY A 460 7.48 -22.38 -12.48
C GLY A 460 8.18 -23.71 -12.20
N ALA A 461 8.10 -24.60 -13.20
CA ALA A 461 8.68 -25.95 -13.16
C ALA A 461 8.11 -26.83 -12.02
N ASN A 462 6.82 -26.66 -11.72
CA ASN A 462 6.09 -27.45 -10.71
C ASN A 462 6.05 -28.95 -11.07
N SER A 463 6.03 -29.29 -12.36
CA SER A 463 6.02 -30.68 -12.86
C SER A 463 7.27 -31.50 -12.49
N ILE A 464 8.36 -30.84 -12.09
CA ILE A 464 9.58 -31.48 -11.58
C ILE A 464 9.75 -31.28 -10.07
N GLY A 465 8.67 -30.93 -9.36
CA GLY A 465 8.64 -30.84 -7.89
C GLY A 465 9.15 -29.54 -7.29
N ARG A 466 9.28 -28.45 -8.08
CA ARG A 466 9.64 -27.13 -7.54
C ARG A 466 8.44 -26.43 -6.90
N GLY A 467 8.72 -25.49 -6.01
CA GLY A 467 7.71 -24.61 -5.43
C GLY A 467 6.92 -25.23 -4.29
N ILE A 468 7.31 -26.40 -3.79
CA ILE A 468 6.69 -27.03 -2.62
C ILE A 468 7.08 -26.23 -1.38
N LEU A 469 6.11 -25.94 -0.52
CA LEU A 469 6.30 -25.27 0.76
C LEU A 469 5.85 -26.18 1.91
N LYS A 470 6.42 -25.97 3.09
CA LYS A 470 5.95 -26.56 4.35
C LYS A 470 5.60 -25.43 5.30
N GLY A 471 4.35 -25.33 5.73
CA GLY A 471 3.94 -24.31 6.70
C GLY A 471 4.70 -24.48 8.02
N LYS A 472 4.89 -23.38 8.76
CA LYS A 472 5.58 -23.40 10.05
C LYS A 472 4.79 -22.63 11.09
N ASN A 473 4.53 -21.35 10.86
CA ASN A 473 3.78 -20.51 11.78
C ASN A 473 2.67 -19.76 11.03
N LEU A 474 1.50 -19.63 11.63
CA LEU A 474 0.41 -18.79 11.15
C LEU A 474 -0.03 -17.83 12.26
N ILE A 475 -0.04 -16.54 11.96
CA ILE A 475 -0.49 -15.48 12.86
C ILE A 475 -1.60 -14.69 12.18
N ILE A 476 -2.75 -14.55 12.84
CA ILE A 476 -3.84 -13.68 12.37
C ILE A 476 -4.07 -12.59 13.41
N SER A 477 -3.79 -11.34 13.05
CA SER A 477 -3.97 -10.17 13.90
C SER A 477 -5.22 -9.40 13.50
N PHE A 478 -6.07 -9.10 14.48
CA PHE A 478 -7.30 -8.31 14.34
C PHE A 478 -7.15 -7.00 15.09
N TRP A 479 -7.32 -5.89 14.38
CA TRP A 479 -7.17 -4.54 14.90
C TRP A 479 -8.50 -3.78 14.84
N ASP A 480 -8.70 -2.97 15.88
CA ASP A 480 -9.72 -1.95 15.93
C ASP A 480 -9.15 -0.65 15.38
N LEU A 481 -9.63 -0.22 14.22
CA LEU A 481 -9.19 1.06 13.66
C LEU A 481 -9.72 2.25 14.47
N GLU A 482 -10.94 2.15 15.01
CA GLU A 482 -11.59 3.25 15.76
C GLU A 482 -10.85 3.51 17.07
N ASN A 483 -10.54 2.44 17.82
CA ASN A 483 -9.82 2.53 19.09
C ASN A 483 -8.30 2.46 18.95
N ARG A 484 -7.78 2.30 17.73
CA ARG A 484 -6.34 2.13 17.41
C ARG A 484 -5.65 1.06 18.26
N GLN A 485 -6.34 -0.07 18.49
CA GLN A 485 -5.88 -1.12 19.39
C GLN A 485 -5.99 -2.51 18.77
N LYS A 486 -5.08 -3.41 19.16
CA LYS A 486 -5.16 -4.82 18.78
C LYS A 486 -6.27 -5.49 19.58
N ARG A 487 -7.28 -6.04 18.90
CA ARG A 487 -8.43 -6.72 19.54
C ARG A 487 -8.12 -8.17 19.87
N LYS A 488 -7.53 -8.89 18.91
CA LYS A 488 -7.30 -10.34 19.00
C LYS A 488 -6.06 -10.71 18.17
N GLU A 489 -5.34 -11.71 18.63
CA GLU A 489 -4.32 -12.41 17.84
C GLU A 489 -4.59 -13.91 17.94
N ILE A 490 -4.54 -14.60 16.81
CA ILE A 490 -4.55 -16.07 16.72
C ILE A 490 -3.14 -16.49 16.33
N LYS A 491 -2.55 -17.45 17.05
CA LYS A 491 -1.22 -18.00 16.75
C LYS A 491 -1.30 -19.51 16.64
N ILE A 492 -0.79 -20.03 15.53
CA ILE A 492 -0.71 -21.46 15.27
C ILE A 492 0.73 -21.79 14.91
N GLU A 493 1.35 -22.64 15.71
CA GLU A 493 2.68 -23.22 15.47
C GLU A 493 2.53 -24.58 14.79
N ASP A 494 3.57 -24.98 14.05
CA ASP A 494 3.60 -26.18 13.22
C ASP A 494 2.35 -26.34 12.36
N PHE A 495 2.06 -25.28 11.57
CA PHE A 495 0.87 -25.20 10.72
C PHE A 495 0.76 -26.36 9.69
N TYR A 496 1.87 -27.06 9.40
CA TYR A 496 1.90 -28.28 8.56
C TYR A 496 1.56 -29.53 9.37
N ASN A 497 0.81 -30.47 8.79
CA ASN A 497 0.39 -31.74 9.44
C ASN A 497 -0.55 -31.61 10.66
N MET A 498 -1.25 -30.49 10.86
CA MET A 498 -2.28 -30.44 11.92
C MET A 498 -3.46 -31.35 11.56
N PRO A 499 -3.76 -32.40 12.36
CA PRO A 499 -4.95 -33.21 12.14
C PRO A 499 -6.21 -32.35 12.34
N LEU A 500 -7.24 -32.58 11.53
CA LEU A 500 -8.58 -31.97 11.64
C LEU A 500 -9.37 -32.56 12.84
N GLU A 501 -8.69 -32.83 13.97
CA GLU A 501 -9.30 -33.39 15.18
C GLU A 501 -9.62 -32.31 16.21
N ASP A 502 -10.72 -32.53 16.94
CA ASP A 502 -11.18 -31.67 18.04
C ASP A 502 -10.12 -31.57 19.15
N GLY A 503 -9.84 -30.34 19.61
CA GLY A 503 -8.89 -30.08 20.72
C GLY A 503 -7.54 -29.49 20.31
N THR A 504 -7.30 -29.30 19.01
CA THR A 504 -6.11 -28.59 18.49
C THR A 504 -6.32 -27.06 18.43
N ASN A 505 -5.26 -26.29 18.14
CA ASN A 505 -5.32 -24.83 17.89
C ASN A 505 -6.30 -24.44 16.74
N TRP A 506 -6.88 -25.42 16.02
CA TRP A 506 -8.00 -25.23 15.09
C TRP A 506 -9.22 -24.56 15.69
N SER A 507 -9.49 -24.75 16.99
CA SER A 507 -10.66 -24.16 17.65
C SER A 507 -10.76 -22.65 17.45
N GLU A 508 -9.62 -21.96 17.31
CA GLU A 508 -9.56 -20.53 17.05
C GLU A 508 -9.90 -20.14 15.60
N LEU A 509 -9.63 -21.04 14.64
CA LEU A 509 -9.97 -20.87 13.22
C LEU A 509 -11.38 -21.36 12.88
N THR A 510 -11.93 -22.28 13.68
CA THR A 510 -13.26 -22.90 13.49
C THR A 510 -14.38 -21.90 13.16
N PRO A 511 -14.48 -20.71 13.78
CA PRO A 511 -15.52 -19.74 13.42
C PRO A 511 -15.45 -19.30 11.95
N TYR A 512 -14.26 -19.07 11.39
CA TYR A 512 -14.09 -18.62 10.01
C TYR A 512 -14.40 -19.74 9.01
N ILE A 513 -14.00 -20.96 9.34
CA ILE A 513 -14.26 -22.16 8.52
C ILE A 513 -15.74 -22.55 8.56
N LYS A 514 -16.41 -22.45 9.72
CA LYS A 514 -17.86 -22.64 9.83
C LYS A 514 -18.63 -21.56 9.05
N ASN A 515 -18.19 -20.30 9.10
CA ASN A 515 -18.79 -19.24 8.29
C ASN A 515 -18.63 -19.52 6.78
N LEU A 516 -17.47 -20.02 6.36
CA LEU A 516 -17.25 -20.46 4.98
C LEU A 516 -18.18 -21.61 4.60
N ALA A 517 -18.26 -22.67 5.40
CA ALA A 517 -19.15 -23.81 5.14
C ALA A 517 -20.61 -23.36 5.02
N ASN A 518 -21.07 -22.49 5.92
CA ASN A 518 -22.40 -21.90 5.86
C ASN A 518 -22.61 -21.07 4.59
N GLU A 519 -21.65 -20.22 4.22
CA GLU A 519 -21.73 -19.41 3.00
C GLU A 519 -21.80 -20.28 1.74
N LEU A 520 -21.02 -21.36 1.69
CA LEU A 520 -21.06 -22.32 0.60
C LEU A 520 -22.39 -23.07 0.53
N ASN A 521 -23.05 -23.33 1.67
CA ASN A 521 -24.33 -24.07 1.72
C ASN A 521 -25.58 -23.22 1.41
N LYS A 522 -25.47 -21.88 1.37
CA LYS A 522 -26.60 -20.99 1.09
C LYS A 522 -27.20 -21.14 -0.32
N ASN A 523 -26.48 -21.79 -1.26
CA ASN A 523 -26.90 -21.93 -2.66
C ASN A 523 -27.00 -23.39 -3.13
N THR A 524 -27.32 -24.33 -2.23
CA THR A 524 -27.57 -25.74 -2.58
C THR A 524 -29.03 -26.06 -2.94
N PHE A 525 -29.84 -25.05 -3.29
CA PHE A 525 -31.23 -25.23 -3.77
C PHE A 525 -31.49 -24.44 -5.04
#